data_AF-A0A090RPW5-F1
#
_entry.id   AF-A0A090RPW5-F1
#
_cell.length_a   1.000
_cell.length_b   1.000
_cell.length_c   1.000
_cell.angle_alpha   90.00
_cell.angle_beta   90.00
_cell.angle_gamma   90.00
#
_symmetry.space_group_name_H-M   'P 1'
#
loop_
_entity.id
_entity.type
_entity.pdbx_description
1 polymer ?
#
loop_
_entity_poly.entity_id
_entity_poly.type
_entity_poly.pdbx_seq_one_letter_code
_entity_poly.pdbx_strand_id
1 'polypeptide(L)'
;MAIQYGQYIDLVLPMYGEVPIAISDFGNGYLEIMGSKHGCTMEALFEKKIGDQVWLRKPKGSGYPLSKFNDKHLVVIAQGTGVGAVKAY
;
A
#
# COMPACT_ATOMS: atom_id res chain seq x y z
N MET A 1 2.97 -1.95 16.65
CA MET A 1 1.61 -1.62 16.18
C MET A 1 1.40 -2.41 14.91
N ALA A 2 0.41 -3.31 14.87
CA ALA A 2 0.23 -4.21 13.73
C ALA A 2 -0.40 -3.48 12.54
N ILE A 3 0.06 -3.80 11.33
CA ILE A 3 -0.56 -3.33 10.08
C ILE A 3 -1.94 -3.97 9.93
N GLN A 4 -2.90 -3.22 9.40
CA GLN A 4 -4.24 -3.72 9.08
C GLN A 4 -4.57 -3.44 7.61
N TYR A 5 -5.33 -4.33 6.96
CA TYR A 5 -5.86 -4.08 5.62
C TYR A 5 -6.72 -2.80 5.61
N GLY A 6 -6.65 -2.04 4.52
CA GLY A 6 -7.33 -0.75 4.35
C GLY A 6 -6.53 0.45 4.83
N GLN A 7 -5.31 0.25 5.35
CA GLN A 7 -4.37 1.31 5.68
C GLN A 7 -3.48 1.67 4.48
N TYR A 8 -2.81 2.82 4.62
CA TYR A 8 -1.79 3.29 3.70
C TYR A 8 -0.53 3.70 4.47
N ILE A 9 0.59 3.79 3.77
CA ILE A 9 1.87 4.25 4.29
C ILE A 9 2.39 5.41 3.46
N ASP A 10 3.23 6.24 4.03
CA ASP A 10 4.00 7.19 3.24
C ASP A 10 5.34 6.57 2.87
N LEU A 11 5.57 6.39 1.57
CA LEU A 11 6.86 6.00 1.02
C LEU A 11 7.68 7.27 0.78
N VAL A 12 8.88 7.31 1.34
CA VAL A 12 9.82 8.42 1.24
C VAL A 12 11.02 7.98 0.43
N LEU A 13 11.32 8.77 -0.60
CA LEU A 13 12.52 8.62 -1.40
C LEU A 13 13.32 9.94 -1.36
N PRO A 14 14.51 9.96 -0.73
CA PRO A 14 15.34 11.15 -0.62
C PRO A 14 15.58 11.79 -1.98
N MET A 15 15.58 13.12 -2.02
CA MET A 15 15.68 13.94 -3.25
C MET A 15 14.43 13.96 -4.14
N TYR A 16 13.52 12.98 -4.03
CA TYR A 16 12.32 12.91 -4.88
C TYR A 16 11.04 13.30 -4.15
N GLY A 17 10.93 12.95 -2.86
CA GLY A 17 9.83 13.35 -1.99
C GLY A 17 9.12 12.19 -1.30
N GLU A 18 7.86 12.40 -0.95
CA GLU A 18 7.02 11.47 -0.20
C GLU A 18 5.71 11.23 -0.94
N VAL A 19 5.27 9.98 -0.99
CA VAL A 19 4.01 9.59 -1.64
C VAL A 19 3.21 8.67 -0.71
N PRO A 20 1.94 9.02 -0.39
CA PRO A 20 1.06 8.11 0.31
C PRO A 20 0.61 6.99 -0.64
N ILE A 21 0.79 5.73 -0.23
CA ILE A 21 0.42 4.57 -1.03
C ILE A 21 -0.31 3.53 -0.18
N ALA A 22 -1.41 2.99 -0.73
CA ALA A 22 -2.18 1.96 -0.06
C ALA A 22 -1.36 0.68 0.09
N ILE A 23 -1.51 0.03 1.24
CA ILE A 23 -0.92 -1.28 1.49
C ILE A 23 -1.75 -2.31 0.72
N SER A 24 -1.10 -3.07 -0.16
CA SER A 24 -1.77 -4.09 -0.96
C SER A 24 -1.75 -5.46 -0.28
N ASP A 25 -0.64 -5.77 0.40
CA ASP A 25 -0.51 -6.94 1.26
C ASP A 25 0.62 -6.74 2.27
N PHE A 26 0.71 -7.58 3.30
CA PHE A 26 1.77 -7.55 4.30
C PHE A 26 1.92 -8.89 5.00
N GLY A 27 3.13 -9.20 5.46
CA GLY A 27 3.38 -10.42 6.21
C GLY A 27 4.69 -10.37 6.98
N ASN A 28 5.21 -11.54 7.34
CA ASN A 28 6.44 -11.60 8.13
C ASN A 28 7.64 -11.11 7.29
N GLY A 29 8.18 -9.94 7.63
CA GLY A 29 9.35 -9.36 6.98
C GLY A 29 9.08 -8.66 5.64
N TYR A 30 7.81 -8.49 5.24
CA TYR A 30 7.50 -7.79 3.98
C TYR A 30 6.23 -6.92 4.05
N LEU A 31 6.20 -5.95 3.13
CA LEU A 31 5.07 -5.10 2.81
C LEU A 31 4.96 -5.04 1.28
N GLU A 32 3.76 -5.21 0.75
CA GLU A 32 3.48 -5.10 -0.69
C GLU A 32 2.67 -3.83 -0.98
N ILE A 33 3.05 -3.12 -2.04
CA ILE A 33 2.37 -1.94 -2.55
C ILE A 33 2.15 -2.09 -4.05
N MET A 34 0.99 -1.68 -4.54
CA MET A 34 0.67 -1.59 -5.95
C MET A 34 0.60 -0.11 -6.35
N GLY A 35 1.42 0.29 -7.32
CA GLY A 35 1.46 1.66 -7.81
C GLY A 35 1.62 1.71 -9.33
N SER A 36 1.29 2.85 -9.92
CA SER A 36 1.56 3.16 -11.33
C SER A 36 2.82 4.00 -11.45
N LYS A 37 3.53 3.85 -12.57
CA LYS A 37 4.75 4.63 -12.88
C LYS A 37 4.36 6.02 -13.38
N HIS A 38 3.91 6.87 -12.47
CA HIS A 38 3.54 8.25 -12.79
C HIS A 38 3.92 9.20 -11.66
N GLY A 39 4.65 10.26 -12.02
CA GLY A 39 5.10 11.29 -11.09
C GLY A 39 6.49 11.02 -10.52
N CYS A 40 7.20 12.10 -10.20
CA CYS A 40 8.64 12.12 -9.87
C CYS A 40 9.08 11.00 -8.89
N THR A 41 8.40 10.88 -7.75
CA THR A 41 8.74 9.87 -6.72
C THR A 41 8.49 8.43 -7.19
N MET A 42 7.36 8.18 -7.85
CA MET A 42 7.02 6.83 -8.32
C MET A 42 7.93 6.44 -9.48
N GLU A 43 8.16 7.32 -10.44
CA GLU A 43 9.09 7.07 -11.55
C GLU A 43 10.48 6.70 -11.03
N ALA A 44 11.00 7.43 -10.04
CA ALA A 44 12.27 7.10 -9.40
C ALA A 44 12.25 5.80 -8.60
N LEU A 45 11.12 5.46 -7.96
CA LEU A 45 10.93 4.18 -7.27
C LEU A 45 10.97 2.99 -8.25
N PHE A 46 10.38 3.14 -9.44
CA PHE A 46 10.39 2.11 -10.49
C PHE A 46 11.79 1.82 -11.06
N GLU A 47 12.77 2.71 -10.86
CA GLU A 47 14.16 2.49 -11.27
C GLU A 47 15.00 1.79 -10.18
N LYS A 48 14.44 1.55 -8.99
CA LYS A 48 15.13 0.89 -7.88
C LYS A 48 15.30 -0.60 -8.12
N LYS A 49 16.38 -1.15 -7.57
CA LYS A 49 16.74 -2.58 -7.67
C LYS A 49 16.69 -3.24 -6.30
N ILE A 50 16.69 -4.57 -6.31
CA ILE A 50 16.81 -5.37 -5.08
C ILE A 50 18.08 -4.95 -4.34
N GLY A 51 17.95 -4.66 -3.05
CA GLY A 51 19.04 -4.18 -2.19
C GLY A 51 19.08 -2.66 -2.04
N ASP A 52 18.40 -1.91 -2.91
CA ASP A 52 18.25 -0.46 -2.71
C ASP A 52 17.34 -0.17 -1.51
N GLN A 53 17.64 0.93 -0.81
CA GLN A 53 16.88 1.35 0.35
C GLN A 53 15.77 2.34 -0.03
N VAL A 54 14.62 2.16 0.63
CA VAL A 54 13.50 3.10 0.66
C VAL A 54 13.06 3.27 2.11
N TRP A 55 12.47 4.42 2.43
CA TRP A 55 12.02 4.72 3.79
C TRP A 55 10.51 4.70 3.84
N LEU A 56 9.97 4.13 4.90
CA LEU A 56 8.53 4.06 5.12
C LEU A 56 8.19 4.76 6.44
N ARG A 57 7.15 5.60 6.42
CA ARG A 57 6.55 6.09 7.67
C ARG A 57 5.60 5.03 8.25
N LYS A 58 5.19 5.26 9.50
CA LYS A 58 4.20 4.40 10.17
C LYS A 58 2.90 4.30 9.34
N PRO A 59 2.21 3.15 9.35
CA PRO A 59 0.89 3.02 8.74
C PRO A 59 -0.08 4.06 9.29
N LYS A 60 -0.93 4.58 8.40
CA LYS A 60 -1.96 5.57 8.68
C LYS A 60 -3.31 5.11 8.11
N GLY A 61 -4.37 5.73 8.61
CA GLY A 61 -5.75 5.43 8.22
C GLY A 61 -6.38 4.35 9.11
N SER A 62 -7.72 4.30 9.06
CA SER A 62 -8.50 3.26 9.71
C SER A 62 -8.55 2.04 8.80
N GLY A 63 -8.25 0.85 9.33
CA GLY A 63 -8.38 -0.39 8.57
C GLY A 63 -9.82 -0.71 8.20
N TYR A 64 -10.00 -1.67 7.28
CA TYR A 64 -11.32 -2.16 6.90
C TYR A 64 -12.03 -2.79 8.10
N PRO A 65 -13.35 -2.55 8.27
CA PRO A 65 -14.12 -3.12 9.36
C PRO A 65 -14.49 -4.58 9.04
N LEU A 66 -13.49 -5.47 8.95
CA LEU A 66 -13.65 -6.86 8.52
C LEU A 66 -14.71 -7.63 9.33
N SER A 67 -14.82 -7.35 10.63
CA SER A 67 -15.86 -7.95 11.48
C SER A 67 -17.29 -7.63 11.04
N LYS A 68 -17.52 -6.50 10.36
CA LYS A 68 -18.83 -6.14 9.81
C LYS A 68 -19.15 -6.88 8.51
N PHE A 69 -18.16 -7.52 7.89
CA PHE A 69 -18.25 -8.19 6.60
C PHE A 69 -18.44 -9.69 6.71
N ASN A 70 -18.13 -10.29 7.88
CA ASN A 70 -18.32 -11.71 8.13
C ASN A 70 -19.77 -12.16 7.84
N ASP A 71 -19.90 -13.33 7.22
CA ASP A 71 -21.16 -14.00 6.88
C ASP A 71 -22.10 -13.18 5.99
N LYS A 72 -21.57 -12.23 5.23
CA LYS A 72 -22.33 -11.39 4.28
C LYS A 72 -21.84 -11.57 2.85
N HIS A 73 -22.75 -11.37 1.91
CA HIS A 73 -22.37 -11.17 0.51
C HIS A 73 -21.76 -9.78 0.35
N LEU A 74 -20.53 -9.73 -0.15
CA LEU A 74 -19.79 -8.50 -0.38
C LEU A 74 -19.71 -8.20 -1.87
N VAL A 75 -19.97 -6.94 -2.22
CA VAL A 75 -19.68 -6.40 -3.55
C VAL A 75 -18.50 -5.44 -3.40
N VAL A 76 -17.39 -5.75 -4.07
CA VAL A 76 -16.20 -4.92 -4.10
C VAL A 76 -16.08 -4.29 -5.47
N ILE A 77 -15.99 -2.97 -5.52
CA ILE A 77 -15.80 -2.21 -6.75
C ILE A 77 -14.45 -1.52 -6.65
N ALA A 78 -13.54 -1.87 -7.55
CA ALA A 78 -12.21 -1.27 -7.63
C ALA A 78 -11.77 -1.12 -9.09
N GLN A 79 -10.85 -0.20 -9.34
CA GLN A 79 -10.32 0.08 -10.67
C GLN A 79 -8.82 0.40 -10.58
N GLY A 80 -8.05 -0.05 -11.59
CA GLY A 80 -6.63 0.29 -11.71
C GLY A 80 -5.82 -0.14 -10.48
N THR A 81 -4.95 0.75 -9.99
CA THR A 81 -4.15 0.51 -8.77
C THR A 81 -5.00 0.43 -7.51
N GLY A 82 -6.23 0.92 -7.52
CA GLY A 82 -7.18 0.77 -6.41
C GLY A 82 -7.52 -0.68 -6.11
N VAL A 83 -7.31 -1.60 -7.06
CA VAL A 83 -7.44 -3.05 -6.83
C VAL A 83 -6.45 -3.54 -5.78
N GLY A 84 -5.24 -2.98 -5.73
CA GLY A 84 -4.23 -3.34 -4.72
C GLY A 84 -4.74 -3.14 -3.30
N ALA A 85 -5.41 -2.01 -3.03
CA ALA A 85 -5.93 -1.69 -1.70
C ALA A 85 -6.98 -2.70 -1.20
N VAL A 86 -7.75 -3.32 -2.10
CA VAL A 86 -8.82 -4.27 -1.76
C VAL A 86 -8.42 -5.72 -2.02
N LYS A 87 -7.16 -5.98 -2.37
CA LYS A 87 -6.63 -7.31 -2.75
C LYS A 87 -6.64 -8.32 -1.60
N ALA A 88 -6.97 -7.92 -0.37
CA ALA A 88 -6.90 -8.75 0.84
C ALA A 88 -7.34 -10.21 0.62
N TYR A 89 -6.35 -11.12 0.63
CA TYR A 89 -6.53 -12.57 0.60
C TYR A 89 -6.38 -13.13 2.01
#